data_AF-A0A7N0VE42-F1
#
_entry.id   AF-A0A7N0VE42-F1
#
_cell.length_a   1.000
_cell.length_b   1.000
_cell.length_c   1.000
_cell.angle_alpha   90.00
_cell.angle_beta   90.00
_cell.angle_gamma   90.00
#
_symmetry.space_group_name_H-M   'P 1'
#
loop_
_entity.id
_entity.type
_entity.pdbx_description
1 polymer ?
#
loop_
_entity_poly.entity_id
_entity_poly.type
_entity_poly.pdbx_seq_one_letter_code
_entity_poly.pdbx_strand_id
1 'polypeptide(L)'
;MLDADQLTQNSIVIDDDDEQSDLNTNVVSAHNTITAHQPPPSLWKNWPLMSAIIVYCVFQLHDTAYSEIFSLWAVSPRSLGGLAYSTSGVGEVLAMTGIGLLLFQLFFYPYVERILGPLHVSRIGAFLSILLLATYPLIATLNETGVAVCINFASTIKNVLSVSICTGLFILQNRAVSQSQRGEANGISLAAMSTFKAVGPAIGGSLLSWAQSRLDASFLPGSWMIFFLLNVIEFIGLVLTFKPFMAQPAAP
;
A
#
# COMPACT_ATOMS: atom_id res chain seq x y z
N MET A 1 88.64 -52.89 -10.66
CA MET A 1 88.33 -53.97 -9.71
C MET A 1 87.95 -53.31 -8.40
N LEU A 2 86.64 -53.28 -8.10
CA LEU A 2 85.93 -53.03 -6.82
C LEU A 2 86.30 -51.79 -5.97
N ASP A 3 85.41 -50.81 -5.75
CA ASP A 3 84.17 -50.74 -4.92
C ASP A 3 84.41 -50.32 -3.45
N ALA A 4 83.40 -49.63 -2.91
CA ALA A 4 83.13 -49.18 -1.53
C ALA A 4 83.45 -47.70 -1.23
N ASP A 5 82.50 -46.74 -1.20
CA ASP A 5 81.24 -46.62 -0.44
C ASP A 5 81.40 -45.74 0.83
N GLN A 6 80.38 -44.91 1.07
CA GLN A 6 80.09 -44.04 2.21
C GLN A 6 80.42 -42.54 2.12
N LEU A 7 79.33 -41.76 2.33
CA LEU A 7 79.19 -40.32 2.56
C LEU A 7 79.01 -39.50 1.26
N THR A 8 77.81 -39.18 0.78
CA THR A 8 76.80 -38.38 1.50
C THR A 8 75.48 -38.42 0.71
N GLN A 9 74.45 -39.11 1.22
CA GLN A 9 73.09 -39.00 0.69
C GLN A 9 72.14 -38.79 1.87
N ASN A 10 71.87 -37.53 2.16
CA ASN A 10 70.80 -37.13 3.08
C ASN A 10 69.89 -36.17 2.32
N SER A 11 69.12 -36.73 1.40
CA SER A 11 68.01 -36.06 0.73
C SER A 11 66.83 -36.04 1.69
N ILE A 12 66.68 -34.95 2.44
CA ILE A 12 65.42 -34.59 3.08
C ILE A 12 64.53 -34.08 1.94
N VAL A 13 63.65 -34.94 1.44
CA VAL A 13 62.49 -34.52 0.65
C VAL A 13 61.52 -33.93 1.68
N ILE A 14 61.45 -32.61 1.75
CA ILE A 14 60.35 -31.92 2.43
C ILE A 14 59.19 -31.96 1.43
N ASP A 15 58.14 -32.68 1.81
CA ASP A 15 56.89 -32.81 1.08
C ASP A 15 56.11 -31.49 1.22
N ASP A 16 56.45 -30.49 0.39
CA ASP A 16 55.83 -29.15 0.39
C ASP A 16 54.36 -29.17 -0.11
N ASP A 17 53.87 -30.31 -0.62
CA ASP A 17 52.53 -30.43 -1.20
C ASP A 17 51.41 -30.58 -0.14
N ASP A 18 51.70 -31.19 1.02
CA ASP A 18 50.69 -31.43 2.07
C ASP A 18 50.33 -30.14 2.84
N GLU A 19 51.32 -29.29 3.14
CA GLU A 19 51.10 -28.03 3.87
C GLU A 19 50.32 -27.02 3.03
N GLN A 20 50.54 -27.02 1.71
CA GLN A 20 49.84 -26.14 0.77
C GLN A 20 48.41 -26.60 0.49
N SER A 21 48.17 -27.91 0.51
CA SER A 21 46.84 -28.53 0.52
C SER A 21 46.02 -28.08 1.73
N ASP A 22 46.59 -28.14 2.92
CA ASP A 22 45.90 -27.77 4.16
C ASP A 22 45.64 -26.26 4.25
N LEU A 23 46.58 -25.43 3.79
CA LEU A 23 46.39 -23.98 3.68
C LEU A 23 45.25 -23.63 2.70
N ASN A 24 45.22 -24.25 1.52
CA ASN A 24 44.14 -24.02 0.56
C ASN A 24 42.79 -24.53 1.07
N THR A 25 42.77 -25.66 1.77
CA THR A 25 41.54 -26.23 2.35
C THR A 25 41.01 -25.36 3.49
N ASN A 26 41.90 -24.81 4.32
CA ASN A 26 41.53 -23.88 5.39
C ASN A 26 41.11 -22.50 4.86
N VAL A 27 41.74 -22.00 3.79
CA VAL A 27 41.34 -20.74 3.13
C VAL A 27 40.00 -20.90 2.40
N VAL A 28 39.76 -22.03 1.73
CA VAL A 28 38.47 -22.35 1.10
C VAL A 28 37.38 -22.56 2.16
N SER A 29 37.69 -23.23 3.27
CA SER A 29 36.77 -23.41 4.40
C SER A 29 36.45 -22.07 5.09
N ALA A 30 37.45 -21.21 5.30
CA ALA A 30 37.26 -19.87 5.86
C ALA A 30 36.48 -18.95 4.90
N HIS A 31 36.73 -19.03 3.59
CA HIS A 31 35.99 -18.27 2.58
C HIS A 31 34.55 -18.76 2.43
N ASN A 32 34.31 -20.08 2.54
CA ASN A 32 32.97 -20.67 2.56
C ASN A 32 32.22 -20.36 3.86
N THR A 33 32.93 -20.18 4.97
CA THR A 33 32.33 -19.78 6.26
C THR A 33 31.94 -18.30 6.27
N ILE A 34 32.69 -17.43 5.58
CA ILE A 34 32.36 -16.00 5.42
C ILE A 34 31.21 -15.78 4.42
N THR A 35 31.03 -16.71 3.47
CA THR A 35 29.91 -16.70 2.50
C THR A 35 28.72 -17.56 2.92
N ALA A 36 28.67 -18.02 4.18
CA ALA A 36 27.45 -18.53 4.79
C ALA A 36 26.44 -17.38 4.88
N HIS A 37 25.74 -17.16 3.76
CA HIS A 37 24.68 -16.20 3.56
C HIS A 37 23.68 -16.43 4.70
N GLN A 38 23.78 -15.63 5.76
CA GLN A 38 22.77 -15.62 6.82
C GLN A 38 21.42 -15.45 6.10
N PRO A 39 20.44 -16.33 6.35
CA PRO A 39 19.16 -16.22 5.66
C PRO A 39 18.64 -14.81 5.89
N PRO A 40 18.16 -14.14 4.82
CA PRO A 40 17.74 -12.75 4.94
C PRO A 40 16.67 -12.65 6.04
N PRO A 41 16.72 -11.62 6.89
CA PRO A 41 15.83 -11.52 8.04
C PRO A 41 14.38 -11.62 7.58
N SER A 42 13.60 -12.44 8.29
CA SER A 42 12.22 -12.74 7.91
C SER A 42 11.37 -11.47 7.84
N LEU A 43 10.71 -11.23 6.71
CA LEU A 43 9.86 -10.05 6.49
C LEU A 43 8.70 -9.96 7.49
N TRP A 44 8.17 -11.10 7.93
CA TRP A 44 7.09 -11.17 8.91
C TRP A 44 7.44 -10.58 10.28
N LYS A 45 8.74 -10.53 10.62
CA LYS A 45 9.23 -9.89 11.85
C LYS A 45 9.55 -8.40 11.67
N ASN A 46 9.53 -7.90 10.42
CA ASN A 46 9.75 -6.50 10.11
C ASN A 46 8.49 -5.69 10.39
N TRP A 47 8.35 -5.20 11.62
CA TRP A 47 7.17 -4.45 12.04
C TRP A 47 6.90 -3.16 11.23
N PRO A 48 7.90 -2.33 10.86
CA PRO A 48 7.71 -1.22 9.92
C PRO A 48 7.03 -1.63 8.61
N LEU A 49 7.45 -2.75 8.01
CA LEU A 49 6.80 -3.30 6.82
C LEU A 49 5.38 -3.77 7.10
N MET A 50 5.20 -4.63 8.11
CA MET A 50 3.91 -5.26 8.41
C MET A 50 2.85 -4.23 8.80
N SER A 51 3.21 -3.25 9.63
CA SER A 51 2.30 -2.16 9.98
C SER A 51 1.90 -1.34 8.75
N ALA A 52 2.84 -1.02 7.84
CA ALA A 52 2.53 -0.32 6.59
C ALA A 52 1.63 -1.15 5.65
N ILE A 53 1.78 -2.48 5.59
CA ILE A 53 0.90 -3.37 4.84
C ILE A 53 -0.51 -3.38 5.44
N ILE A 54 -0.65 -3.48 6.77
CA ILE A 54 -1.96 -3.50 7.43
C ILE A 54 -2.72 -2.19 7.17
N VAL A 55 -2.05 -1.04 7.35
CA VAL A 55 -2.67 0.27 7.05
C VAL A 55 -3.06 0.37 5.59
N TYR A 56 -2.19 -0.08 4.68
CA TYR A 56 -2.50 -0.13 3.25
C TYR A 56 -3.73 -0.97 2.94
N CYS A 57 -3.89 -2.13 3.59
CA CYS A 57 -5.07 -2.99 3.42
C CYS A 57 -6.36 -2.29 3.88
N VAL A 58 -6.33 -1.55 5.00
CA VAL A 58 -7.49 -0.79 5.50
C VAL A 58 -7.92 0.28 4.49
N PHE A 59 -6.96 1.06 3.96
CA PHE A 59 -7.26 2.05 2.93
C PHE A 59 -7.76 1.42 1.64
N GLN A 60 -7.24 0.25 1.24
CA GLN A 60 -7.66 -0.43 0.02
C GLN A 60 -9.05 -1.07 0.13
N LEU A 61 -9.43 -1.53 1.33
CA LEU A 61 -10.80 -1.89 1.65
C LEU A 61 -11.73 -0.68 1.53
N HIS A 62 -11.35 0.44 2.16
CA HIS A 62 -12.13 1.68 2.11
C HIS A 62 -12.30 2.17 0.66
N ASP A 63 -11.23 2.24 -0.12
CA ASP A 63 -11.24 2.71 -1.51
C ASP A 63 -12.14 1.85 -2.40
N THR A 64 -12.07 0.52 -2.21
CA THR A 64 -12.92 -0.41 -2.97
C THR A 64 -14.39 -0.29 -2.57
N ALA A 65 -14.68 -0.22 -1.26
CA ALA A 65 -16.05 -0.02 -0.78
C ALA A 65 -16.62 1.33 -1.23
N TYR A 66 -15.82 2.41 -1.19
CA TYR A 66 -16.20 3.73 -1.71
C TYR A 66 -16.51 3.67 -3.20
N SER A 67 -15.67 3.03 -4.01
CA SER A 67 -15.89 2.94 -5.47
C SER A 67 -17.19 2.22 -5.81
N GLU A 68 -17.49 1.11 -5.12
CA GLU A 68 -18.74 0.37 -5.27
C GLU A 68 -19.94 1.22 -4.84
N ILE A 69 -19.89 1.76 -3.61
CA ILE A 69 -20.95 2.61 -3.05
C ILE A 69 -21.23 3.79 -3.96
N PHE A 70 -20.19 4.51 -4.39
CA PHE A 70 -20.31 5.69 -5.22
C PHE A 70 -21.01 5.36 -6.54
N SER A 71 -20.60 4.29 -7.19
CA SER A 71 -21.18 3.86 -8.48
C SER A 71 -22.66 3.50 -8.32
N LEU A 72 -23.00 2.69 -7.31
CA LEU A 72 -24.39 2.29 -7.05
C LEU A 72 -25.26 3.45 -6.57
N TRP A 73 -24.73 4.31 -5.70
CA TRP A 73 -25.43 5.48 -5.17
C TRP A 73 -25.68 6.54 -6.25
N ALA A 74 -24.71 6.78 -7.13
CA ALA A 74 -24.85 7.70 -8.24
C ALA A 74 -25.99 7.26 -9.19
N VAL A 75 -26.06 5.98 -9.53
CA VAL A 75 -27.10 5.44 -10.43
C VAL A 75 -28.46 5.26 -9.74
N SER A 76 -28.48 5.10 -8.41
CA SER A 76 -29.72 4.87 -7.67
C SER A 76 -30.75 6.00 -7.87
N PRO A 77 -32.06 5.69 -7.95
CA PRO A 77 -33.12 6.69 -8.06
C PRO A 77 -33.10 7.70 -6.91
N ARG A 78 -33.60 8.91 -7.19
CA ARG A 78 -33.76 9.99 -6.19
C ARG A 78 -34.65 9.57 -5.01
N SER A 79 -35.64 8.71 -5.25
CA SER A 79 -36.50 8.13 -4.19
C SER A 79 -35.74 7.26 -3.19
N LEU A 80 -34.57 6.75 -3.56
CA LEU A 80 -33.69 5.97 -2.68
C LEU A 80 -32.50 6.81 -2.15
N GLY A 81 -32.57 8.13 -2.27
CA GLY A 81 -31.50 9.05 -1.88
C GLY A 81 -30.27 9.04 -2.81
N GLY A 82 -30.38 8.43 -4.00
CA GLY A 82 -29.34 8.44 -5.03
C GLY A 82 -29.40 9.65 -5.94
N LEU A 83 -28.50 9.71 -6.94
CA LEU A 83 -28.39 10.87 -7.84
C LEU A 83 -29.18 10.73 -9.15
N ALA A 84 -29.65 9.52 -9.47
CA ALA A 84 -30.30 9.14 -10.73
C ALA A 84 -29.44 9.42 -11.98
N TYR A 85 -28.13 9.20 -11.89
CA TYR A 85 -27.21 9.29 -13.02
C TYR A 85 -27.41 8.14 -14.00
N SER A 86 -27.17 8.41 -15.28
CA SER A 86 -27.01 7.34 -16.28
C SER A 86 -25.66 6.64 -16.09
N THR A 87 -25.60 5.34 -16.38
CA THR A 87 -24.36 4.57 -16.34
C THR A 87 -23.30 5.14 -17.29
N SER A 88 -23.71 5.68 -18.45
CA SER A 88 -22.81 6.36 -19.40
C SER A 88 -22.19 7.61 -18.79
N GLY A 89 -22.99 8.44 -18.11
CA GLY A 89 -22.50 9.63 -17.43
C GLY A 89 -21.48 9.29 -16.35
N VAL A 90 -21.74 8.25 -15.54
CA VAL A 90 -20.75 7.75 -14.55
C VAL A 90 -19.45 7.32 -15.24
N GLY A 91 -19.54 6.60 -16.36
CA GLY A 91 -18.38 6.17 -17.15
C GLY A 91 -17.53 7.33 -17.67
N GLU A 92 -18.15 8.40 -18.18
CA GLU A 92 -17.45 9.61 -18.64
C GLU A 92 -16.69 10.32 -17.51
N VAL A 93 -17.33 10.47 -16.34
CA VAL A 93 -16.69 11.06 -15.15
C VAL A 93 -15.47 10.25 -14.72
N LEU A 94 -15.60 8.92 -14.68
CA LEU A 94 -14.50 8.02 -14.32
C LEU A 94 -13.35 8.11 -15.34
N ALA A 95 -13.66 8.19 -16.63
CA ALA A 95 -12.65 8.32 -17.68
C ALA A 95 -11.86 9.64 -17.58
N MET A 96 -12.56 10.77 -17.42
CA MET A 96 -11.90 12.08 -17.22
C MET A 96 -11.05 12.09 -15.94
N THR A 97 -11.58 11.52 -14.87
CA THR A 97 -10.85 11.37 -13.60
C THR A 97 -9.58 10.54 -13.77
N GLY A 98 -9.64 9.44 -14.52
CA GLY A 98 -8.48 8.58 -14.79
C GLY A 98 -7.33 9.31 -15.49
N ILE A 99 -7.63 10.16 -16.48
CA ILE A 99 -6.62 10.96 -17.18
C ILE A 99 -6.00 12.00 -16.23
N GLY A 100 -6.83 12.75 -15.50
CA GLY A 100 -6.36 13.76 -14.55
C GLY A 100 -5.50 13.16 -13.43
N LEU A 101 -5.90 12.00 -12.95
CA LEU A 101 -5.17 11.22 -11.95
C LEU A 101 -3.78 10.80 -12.46
N LEU A 102 -3.69 10.32 -13.70
CA LEU A 102 -2.44 9.90 -14.31
C LEU A 102 -1.46 11.07 -14.42
N LEU A 103 -1.93 12.24 -14.85
CA LEU A 103 -1.12 13.46 -14.91
C LEU A 103 -0.65 13.91 -13.52
N PHE A 104 -1.54 13.90 -12.53
CA PHE A 104 -1.18 14.21 -11.15
C PHE A 104 -0.09 13.27 -10.64
N GLN A 105 -0.23 11.98 -10.88
CA GLN A 105 0.70 10.97 -10.37
C GLN A 105 2.08 11.05 -11.01
N LEU A 106 2.16 11.36 -12.31
CA LEU A 106 3.44 11.46 -13.01
C LEU A 106 4.21 12.75 -12.67
N PHE A 107 3.51 13.88 -12.55
CA PHE A 107 4.17 15.19 -12.48
C PHE A 107 4.11 15.84 -11.09
N PHE A 108 2.97 15.73 -10.40
CA PHE A 108 2.73 16.47 -9.16
C PHE A 108 3.08 15.65 -7.92
N TYR A 109 2.69 14.38 -7.87
CA TYR A 109 2.95 13.53 -6.71
C TYR A 109 4.45 13.47 -6.32
N PRO A 110 5.42 13.28 -7.25
CA PRO A 110 6.84 13.24 -6.88
C PRO A 110 7.34 14.54 -6.26
N TYR A 111 6.82 15.68 -6.72
CA TYR A 111 7.15 16.99 -6.16
C TYR A 111 6.63 17.13 -4.73
N VAL A 112 5.35 16.79 -4.51
CA VAL A 112 4.71 16.84 -3.19
C VAL A 112 5.38 15.86 -2.21
N GLU A 113 5.66 14.64 -2.65
CA GLU A 113 6.33 13.61 -1.85
C GLU A 113 7.75 14.01 -1.45
N ARG A 114 8.49 14.69 -2.33
CA ARG A 114 9.83 15.20 -2.01
C ARG A 114 9.81 16.28 -0.92
N ILE A 115 8.75 17.08 -0.85
CA ILE A 115 8.63 18.17 0.14
C ILE A 115 8.15 17.64 1.49
N LEU A 116 7.08 16.84 1.49
CA LEU A 116 6.38 16.44 2.73
C LEU A 116 6.82 15.05 3.24
N GLY A 117 7.35 14.21 2.36
CA GLY A 117 7.57 12.80 2.61
C GLY A 117 6.28 11.97 2.51
N PRO A 118 6.38 10.68 2.17
CA PRO A 118 5.23 9.83 1.84
C PRO A 118 4.25 9.67 3.00
N LEU A 119 4.75 9.63 4.25
CA LEU A 119 3.88 9.48 5.42
C LEU A 119 2.98 10.71 5.64
N HIS A 120 3.54 11.92 5.51
CA HIS A 120 2.74 13.14 5.68
C HIS A 120 1.76 13.32 4.54
N VAL A 121 2.15 12.96 3.30
CA VAL A 121 1.22 12.92 2.16
C VAL A 121 0.05 12.00 2.44
N SER A 122 0.28 10.77 2.93
CA SER A 122 -0.80 9.85 3.30
C SER A 122 -1.68 10.41 4.42
N ARG A 123 -1.10 11.02 5.46
CA ARG A 123 -1.88 11.60 6.58
C ARG A 123 -2.75 12.78 6.16
N ILE A 124 -2.16 13.74 5.44
CA ILE A 124 -2.87 14.92 4.93
C ILE A 124 -3.94 14.45 3.93
N GLY A 125 -3.60 13.52 3.05
CA GLY A 125 -4.53 12.95 2.08
C GLY A 125 -5.74 12.29 2.74
N ALA A 126 -5.53 11.49 3.80
CA ALA A 126 -6.60 10.85 4.54
C ALA A 126 -7.45 11.86 5.31
N PHE A 127 -6.83 12.86 5.95
CA PHE A 127 -7.57 13.93 6.63
C PHE A 127 -8.44 14.73 5.66
N LEU A 128 -7.90 15.14 4.51
CA LEU A 128 -8.66 15.84 3.47
C LEU A 128 -9.75 14.96 2.87
N SER A 129 -9.51 13.64 2.73
CA SER A 129 -10.52 12.68 2.28
C SER A 129 -11.70 12.63 3.24
N ILE A 130 -11.45 12.64 4.56
CA ILE A 130 -12.50 12.65 5.58
C ILE A 130 -13.38 13.90 5.45
N LEU A 131 -12.74 15.08 5.36
CA LEU A 131 -13.47 16.34 5.17
C LEU A 131 -14.28 16.34 3.89
N LEU A 132 -13.71 15.84 2.81
CA LEU A 132 -14.35 15.76 1.51
C LEU A 132 -15.57 14.82 1.56
N LEU A 133 -15.44 13.60 2.09
CA LEU A 133 -16.55 12.65 2.21
C LEU A 133 -17.68 13.19 3.09
N ALA A 134 -17.36 13.97 4.13
CA ALA A 134 -18.38 14.61 4.96
C ALA A 134 -19.27 15.59 4.17
N THR A 135 -18.82 16.10 3.03
CA THR A 135 -19.62 16.98 2.16
C THR A 135 -20.57 16.24 1.22
N TYR A 136 -20.39 14.94 0.97
CA TYR A 136 -21.19 14.20 -0.01
C TYR A 136 -22.70 14.20 0.29
N PRO A 137 -23.15 13.98 1.54
CA PRO A 137 -24.57 14.10 1.88
C PRO A 137 -25.13 15.50 1.59
N LEU A 138 -24.32 16.56 1.77
CA LEU A 138 -24.73 17.93 1.47
C LEU A 138 -24.84 18.16 -0.04
N ILE A 139 -23.86 17.67 -0.82
CA ILE A 139 -23.89 17.74 -2.28
C ILE A 139 -25.17 17.10 -2.82
N ALA A 140 -25.63 15.99 -2.23
CA ALA A 140 -26.84 15.28 -2.64
C ALA A 140 -28.13 16.13 -2.54
N THR A 141 -28.13 17.18 -1.70
CA THR A 141 -29.28 18.09 -1.52
C THR A 141 -29.33 19.24 -2.53
N LEU A 142 -28.31 19.39 -3.37
CA LEU A 142 -28.28 20.41 -4.41
C LEU A 142 -29.28 20.11 -5.54
N ASN A 143 -29.53 21.13 -6.37
CA ASN A 143 -30.24 20.93 -7.64
C ASN A 143 -29.44 20.02 -8.59
N GLU A 144 -30.07 19.53 -9.65
CA GLU A 144 -29.46 18.54 -10.55
C GLU A 144 -28.11 18.98 -11.14
N THR A 145 -28.02 20.23 -11.61
CA THR A 145 -26.77 20.79 -12.15
C THR A 145 -25.70 20.94 -11.07
N GLY A 146 -26.07 21.38 -9.87
CA GLY A 146 -25.17 21.57 -8.73
C GLY A 146 -24.61 20.24 -8.22
N VAL A 147 -25.47 19.22 -8.06
CA VAL A 147 -25.05 17.84 -7.82
C VAL A 147 -24.03 17.44 -8.88
N ALA A 148 -24.35 17.68 -10.15
CA ALA A 148 -23.54 17.18 -11.22
C ALA A 148 -22.13 17.77 -11.26
N VAL A 149 -22.01 19.07 -11.11
CA VAL A 149 -20.72 19.74 -11.06
C VAL A 149 -19.96 19.36 -9.80
N CYS A 150 -20.57 19.48 -8.62
CA CYS A 150 -19.89 19.24 -7.35
C CYS A 150 -19.43 17.78 -7.20
N ILE A 151 -20.24 16.81 -7.64
CA ILE A 151 -19.88 15.40 -7.48
C ILE A 151 -18.73 14.98 -8.41
N ASN A 152 -18.65 15.58 -9.59
CA ASN A 152 -17.52 15.39 -10.51
C ASN A 152 -16.21 15.83 -9.84
N PHE A 153 -16.15 17.08 -9.38
CA PHE A 153 -14.97 17.61 -8.70
C PHE A 153 -14.64 16.84 -7.42
N ALA A 154 -15.65 16.56 -6.58
CA ALA A 154 -15.45 15.83 -5.34
C ALA A 154 -14.91 14.42 -5.59
N SER A 155 -15.46 13.69 -6.57
CA SER A 155 -14.98 12.35 -6.92
C SER A 155 -13.57 12.39 -7.49
N THR A 156 -13.24 13.35 -8.35
CA THR A 156 -11.87 13.50 -8.87
C THR A 156 -10.87 13.80 -7.74
N ILE A 157 -11.19 14.74 -6.84
CA ILE A 157 -10.33 15.06 -5.69
C ILE A 157 -10.19 13.83 -4.81
N LYS A 158 -11.27 13.10 -4.50
CA LYS A 158 -11.19 11.90 -3.66
C LYS A 158 -10.27 10.85 -4.28
N ASN A 159 -10.37 10.59 -5.58
CA ASN A 159 -9.51 9.64 -6.27
C ASN A 159 -8.03 10.06 -6.22
N VAL A 160 -7.73 11.35 -6.42
CA VAL A 160 -6.37 11.90 -6.29
C VAL A 160 -5.82 11.69 -4.87
N LEU A 161 -6.63 11.97 -3.85
CA LEU A 161 -6.23 11.76 -2.45
C LEU A 161 -6.03 10.27 -2.15
N SER A 162 -6.95 9.38 -2.55
CA SER A 162 -6.84 7.92 -2.40
C SER A 162 -5.54 7.38 -2.99
N VAL A 163 -5.24 7.71 -4.26
CA VAL A 163 -4.01 7.25 -4.92
C VAL A 163 -2.77 7.83 -4.26
N SER A 164 -2.82 9.08 -3.80
CA SER A 164 -1.71 9.68 -3.05
C SER A 164 -1.43 8.93 -1.73
N ILE A 165 -2.49 8.57 -1.00
CA ILE A 165 -2.37 7.78 0.25
C ILE A 165 -1.75 6.44 -0.04
N CYS A 166 -2.31 5.69 -0.99
CA CYS A 166 -1.86 4.36 -1.38
C CYS A 166 -0.41 4.36 -1.88
N THR A 167 -0.05 5.34 -2.72
CA THR A 167 1.33 5.48 -3.19
C THR A 167 2.29 5.76 -2.03
N GLY A 168 1.93 6.64 -1.10
CA GLY A 168 2.76 6.96 0.06
C GLY A 168 3.01 5.73 0.94
N LEU A 169 1.96 4.94 1.20
CA LEU A 169 2.08 3.69 1.97
C LEU A 169 2.92 2.64 1.24
N PHE A 170 2.79 2.53 -0.09
CA PHE A 170 3.59 1.61 -0.88
C PHE A 170 5.08 2.01 -0.91
N ILE A 171 5.38 3.32 -0.95
CA ILE A 171 6.76 3.82 -0.81
C ILE A 171 7.32 3.47 0.58
N LEU A 172 6.53 3.62 1.65
CA LEU A 172 6.95 3.26 3.01
C LEU A 172 7.28 1.77 3.13
N GLN A 173 6.48 0.89 2.53
CA GLN A 173 6.76 -0.55 2.47
C GLN A 173 8.09 -0.84 1.77
N ASN A 174 8.33 -0.21 0.62
CA ASN A 174 9.58 -0.40 -0.14
C ASN A 174 10.82 0.20 0.55
N ARG A 175 10.64 1.22 1.42
CA ARG A 175 11.70 1.79 2.27
C ARG A 175 11.98 0.94 3.52
N ALA A 176 11.01 0.15 3.97
CA ALA A 176 11.16 -0.73 5.14
C ALA A 176 12.00 -1.99 4.85
N VAL A 177 12.27 -2.30 3.58
CA VAL A 177 12.97 -3.53 3.17
C VAL A 177 14.17 -3.25 2.27
N SER A 178 15.16 -4.15 2.33
CA SER A 178 16.30 -4.15 1.42
C SER A 178 15.87 -4.48 -0.02
N GLN A 179 16.65 -4.04 -1.02
CA GLN A 179 16.28 -4.20 -2.44
C GLN A 179 16.07 -5.66 -2.85
N SER A 180 16.86 -6.60 -2.29
CA SER A 180 16.76 -8.03 -2.58
C SER A 180 15.43 -8.65 -2.11
N GLN A 181 14.79 -8.08 -1.09
CA GLN A 181 13.55 -8.58 -0.52
C GLN A 181 12.30 -7.82 -1.00
N ARG A 182 12.45 -6.77 -1.82
CA ARG A 182 11.31 -5.97 -2.32
C ARG A 182 10.29 -6.81 -3.10
N GLY A 183 10.75 -7.80 -3.85
CA GLY A 183 9.86 -8.71 -4.60
C GLY A 183 8.93 -9.50 -3.67
N GLU A 184 9.51 -10.12 -2.64
CA GLU A 184 8.75 -10.87 -1.63
C GLU A 184 7.81 -9.94 -0.83
N ALA A 185 8.30 -8.78 -0.38
CA ALA A 185 7.51 -7.80 0.36
C ALA A 185 6.30 -7.28 -0.45
N ASN A 186 6.51 -6.95 -1.73
CA ASN A 186 5.43 -6.52 -2.61
C ASN A 186 4.45 -7.66 -2.89
N GLY A 187 4.93 -8.91 -3.00
CA GLY A 187 4.07 -10.09 -3.13
C GLY A 187 3.14 -10.26 -1.93
N ILE A 188 3.69 -10.20 -0.71
CA ILE A 188 2.90 -10.27 0.54
C ILE A 188 1.88 -9.13 0.60
N SER A 189 2.33 -7.89 0.33
CA SER A 189 1.48 -6.71 0.32
C SER A 189 0.31 -6.82 -0.67
N LEU A 190 0.60 -7.26 -1.90
CA LEU A 190 -0.41 -7.40 -2.95
C LEU A 190 -1.42 -8.51 -2.63
N ALA A 191 -0.97 -9.63 -2.06
CA ALA A 191 -1.85 -10.71 -1.62
C ALA A 191 -2.77 -10.27 -0.47
N ALA A 192 -2.21 -9.62 0.56
CA ALA A 192 -2.99 -9.10 1.68
C ALA A 192 -4.00 -8.05 1.21
N MET A 193 -3.56 -7.08 0.43
CA MET A 193 -4.40 -6.03 -0.13
C MET A 193 -5.53 -6.60 -0.99
N SER A 194 -5.23 -7.52 -1.91
CA SER A 194 -6.25 -8.07 -2.82
C SER A 194 -7.35 -8.82 -2.08
N THR A 195 -7.04 -9.48 -0.96
CA THR A 195 -8.02 -10.08 -0.07
C THR A 195 -8.98 -9.04 0.50
N PHE A 196 -8.46 -7.88 0.93
CA PHE A 196 -9.28 -6.77 1.43
C PHE A 196 -10.12 -6.11 0.33
N LYS A 197 -9.57 -5.96 -0.88
CA LYS A 197 -10.33 -5.47 -2.03
C LYS A 197 -11.45 -6.44 -2.42
N ALA A 198 -11.24 -7.75 -2.34
CA ALA A 198 -12.23 -8.75 -2.71
C ALA A 198 -13.53 -8.65 -1.89
N VAL A 199 -13.46 -8.29 -0.61
CA VAL A 199 -14.63 -8.14 0.26
C VAL A 199 -15.27 -6.75 0.20
N GLY A 200 -14.56 -5.76 -0.35
CA GLY A 200 -15.00 -4.36 -0.43
C GLY A 200 -16.38 -4.18 -1.07
N PRO A 201 -16.66 -4.76 -2.25
CA PRO A 201 -17.95 -4.59 -2.91
C PRO A 201 -19.12 -5.17 -2.12
N ALA A 202 -18.93 -6.34 -1.50
CA ALA A 202 -19.97 -6.95 -0.67
C ALA A 202 -20.34 -6.08 0.54
N ILE A 203 -19.33 -5.49 1.20
CA ILE A 203 -19.53 -4.54 2.30
C ILE A 203 -20.22 -3.28 1.77
N GLY A 204 -19.73 -2.72 0.66
CA GLY A 204 -20.25 -1.50 0.05
C GLY A 204 -21.73 -1.62 -0.34
N GLY A 205 -22.09 -2.68 -1.06
CA GLY A 205 -23.47 -2.94 -1.47
C GLY A 205 -24.40 -3.19 -0.27
N SER A 206 -23.94 -3.92 0.75
CA SER A 206 -24.72 -4.16 1.97
C SER A 206 -24.98 -2.86 2.75
N LEU A 207 -23.96 -2.00 2.89
CA LEU A 207 -24.09 -0.69 3.54
C LEU A 207 -25.05 0.22 2.79
N LEU A 208 -24.97 0.26 1.46
CA LEU A 208 -25.89 1.04 0.63
C LEU A 208 -27.33 0.52 0.78
N SER A 209 -27.54 -0.80 0.70
CA SER A 209 -28.87 -1.38 0.87
C SER A 209 -29.48 -1.06 2.24
N TRP A 210 -28.66 -1.13 3.30
CA TRP A 210 -29.10 -0.75 4.63
C TRP A 210 -29.46 0.74 4.72
N ALA A 211 -28.67 1.62 4.10
CA ALA A 211 -28.96 3.04 4.05
C ALA A 211 -30.27 3.36 3.32
N GLN A 212 -30.53 2.69 2.20
CA GLN A 212 -31.77 2.85 1.44
C GLN A 212 -33.01 2.42 2.24
N SER A 213 -32.87 1.49 3.19
CA SER A 213 -33.98 1.09 4.07
C SER A 213 -34.31 2.08 5.19
N ARG A 214 -33.49 3.13 5.38
CA ARG A 214 -33.57 4.05 6.54
C ARG A 214 -33.56 5.53 6.15
N LEU A 215 -34.24 5.88 5.06
CA LEU A 215 -34.32 7.26 4.58
C LEU A 215 -35.00 8.21 5.59
N ASP A 216 -36.01 7.72 6.32
CA ASP A 216 -36.79 8.51 7.27
C ASP A 216 -36.24 8.45 8.72
N ALA A 217 -35.02 7.95 8.92
CA ALA A 217 -34.43 7.85 10.24
C ALA A 217 -34.06 9.23 10.82
N SER A 218 -34.35 9.46 12.11
CA SER A 218 -34.00 10.70 12.80
C SER A 218 -32.51 10.90 13.03
N PHE A 219 -31.73 9.81 13.01
CA PHE A 219 -30.28 9.82 13.17
C PHE A 219 -29.61 9.14 11.98
N LEU A 220 -28.73 9.86 11.30
CA LEU A 220 -28.00 9.44 10.09
C LEU A 220 -28.92 8.80 9.01
N PRO A 221 -29.85 9.57 8.41
CA PRO A 221 -30.71 9.04 7.35
C PRO A 221 -29.94 8.77 6.05
N GLY A 222 -30.24 7.64 5.41
CA GLY A 222 -29.78 7.33 4.05
C GLY A 222 -28.29 7.57 3.81
N SER A 223 -27.98 8.46 2.86
CA SER A 223 -26.61 8.81 2.46
C SER A 223 -25.73 9.29 3.62
N TRP A 224 -26.30 9.94 4.64
CA TRP A 224 -25.53 10.40 5.80
C TRP A 224 -24.86 9.23 6.53
N MET A 225 -25.56 8.10 6.69
CA MET A 225 -24.99 6.91 7.32
C MET A 225 -23.85 6.32 6.50
N ILE A 226 -24.02 6.25 5.17
CA ILE A 226 -23.03 5.67 4.26
C ILE A 226 -21.70 6.43 4.37
N PHE A 227 -21.75 7.75 4.16
CA PHE A 227 -20.55 8.58 4.16
C PHE A 227 -19.96 8.75 5.56
N PHE A 228 -20.79 8.67 6.62
CA PHE A 228 -20.31 8.57 8.00
C PHE A 228 -19.51 7.29 8.23
N LEU A 229 -20.02 6.12 7.82
CA LEU A 229 -19.32 4.84 8.02
C LEU A 229 -18.03 4.76 7.19
N LEU A 230 -18.04 5.26 5.95
CA LEU A 230 -16.83 5.41 5.15
C LEU A 230 -15.80 6.29 5.88
N ASN A 231 -16.23 7.44 6.42
CA ASN A 231 -15.37 8.32 7.22
C ASN A 231 -14.81 7.64 8.48
N VAL A 232 -15.59 6.78 9.13
CA VAL A 232 -15.08 6.00 10.28
C VAL A 232 -13.94 5.07 9.86
N ILE A 233 -14.08 4.37 8.74
CA ILE A 233 -13.03 3.47 8.24
C ILE A 233 -11.79 4.27 7.81
N GLU A 234 -11.96 5.38 7.09
CA GLU A 234 -10.85 6.27 6.69
C GLU A 234 -10.16 6.87 7.93
N PHE A 235 -10.93 7.25 8.96
CA PHE A 235 -10.40 7.75 10.22
C PHE A 235 -9.60 6.68 10.98
N ILE A 236 -10.08 5.43 11.01
CA ILE A 236 -9.31 4.31 11.55
C ILE A 236 -7.99 4.16 10.77
N GLY A 237 -8.04 4.18 9.44
CA GLY A 237 -6.84 4.16 8.60
C GLY A 237 -5.86 5.28 8.95
N LEU A 238 -6.36 6.51 9.10
CA LEU A 238 -5.58 7.67 9.52
C LEU A 238 -4.95 7.48 10.90
N VAL A 239 -5.72 7.06 11.91
CA VAL A 239 -5.23 6.80 13.27
C VAL A 239 -4.12 5.75 13.27
N LEU A 240 -4.28 4.67 12.49
CA LEU A 240 -3.26 3.64 12.35
C LEU A 240 -1.95 4.15 11.74
N THR A 241 -1.95 5.27 11.00
CA THR A 241 -0.70 5.88 10.52
C THR A 241 0.15 6.50 11.63
N PHE A 242 -0.39 6.69 12.84
CA PHE A 242 0.33 7.30 13.96
C PHE A 242 1.00 6.24 14.86
N LYS A 243 1.95 6.71 15.68
CA LYS A 243 2.53 5.88 16.74
C LYS A 243 1.46 5.59 17.81
N PRO A 244 1.45 4.40 18.43
CA PRO A 244 2.49 3.37 18.37
C PRO A 244 2.36 2.37 17.20
N PHE A 245 1.29 2.42 16.40
CA PHE A 245 1.02 1.38 15.41
C PHE A 245 2.03 1.40 14.25
N MET A 246 2.08 2.50 13.50
CA MET A 246 2.99 2.61 12.36
C MET A 246 4.39 2.98 12.86
N ALA A 247 5.31 2.03 12.74
CA ALA A 247 6.73 2.27 12.97
C ALA A 247 7.38 2.78 11.69
N GLN A 248 8.08 3.90 11.77
CA GLN A 248 8.90 4.37 10.66
C GLN A 248 10.16 3.51 10.58
N PRO A 249 10.64 3.15 9.37
CA PRO A 249 11.99 2.62 9.21
C PRO A 249 12.99 3.59 9.84
N ALA A 250 14.03 3.07 10.49
CA ALA A 250 15.15 3.91 10.93
C ALA A 250 15.67 4.69 9.72
N ALA A 251 15.93 5.99 9.88
CA ALA A 251 16.53 6.79 8.82
C ALA A 251 17.87 6.14 8.41
N PRO A 252 18.18 6.07 7.11
CA PRO A 252 19.47 5.59 6.65
C PRO A 252 20.63 6.43 7.19
#